data_AF-A0A8T7B1W7-F1
#
_entry.id   AF-A0A8T7B1W7-F1
#
_cell.length_a   1.000
_cell.length_b   1.000
_cell.length_c   1.000
_cell.angle_alpha   90.00
_cell.angle_beta   90.00
_cell.angle_gamma   90.00
#
_symmetry.space_group_name_H-M   'P 1'
#
loop_
_entity.id
_entity.type
_entity.pdbx_description
1 polymer ?
#
loop_
_entity_poly.entity_id
_entity_poly.type
_entity_poly.pdbx_seq_one_letter_code
_entity_poly.pdbx_strand_id
1 'polypeptide(L)'
;MRPAIVRIICTATLAAAGLASGAALAQQSSANYTIKWDVVDSGGGFTSSTNYQLTDSVGQQAIGIASSTNYQLSAGFFSPPDTDTDTVRDFLDNCTLDINPDQLDTNSDGYGNLCDADLNNDLTINFLDLTILKNAFFTNTSSPDWNPDIDINGDGFVNFADLSFMKLAFFGPPGPSGIAP
;
A
#
# COMPACT_ATOMS: atom_id res chain seq x y z
N MET A 1 -6.14 57.39 35.08
CA MET A 1 -5.44 56.10 34.90
C MET A 1 -6.16 55.35 33.79
N ARG A 2 -5.52 55.13 32.64
CA ARG A 2 -6.08 54.45 31.46
C ARG A 2 -5.22 53.21 31.19
N PRO A 3 -5.77 51.99 31.09
CA PRO A 3 -4.98 50.82 30.73
C PRO A 3 -4.77 50.73 29.21
N ALA A 4 -3.57 50.29 28.84
CA ALA A 4 -3.04 50.24 27.48
C ALA A 4 -3.53 49.01 26.69
N ILE A 5 -3.73 49.21 25.39
CA ILE A 5 -4.05 48.17 24.39
C ILE A 5 -2.72 47.58 23.88
N VAL A 6 -2.48 46.30 24.12
CA VAL A 6 -1.34 45.56 23.56
C VAL A 6 -1.77 44.94 22.23
N ARG A 7 -1.22 45.44 21.12
CA ARG A 7 -1.34 44.84 19.79
C ARG A 7 -0.21 43.83 19.61
N ILE A 8 -0.54 42.55 19.56
CA ILE A 8 0.41 41.48 19.21
C ILE A 8 0.50 41.44 17.68
N ILE A 9 1.60 41.98 17.14
CA ILE A 9 2.00 41.81 15.75
C ILE A 9 2.76 40.48 15.69
N CYS A 10 2.17 39.46 15.07
CA CYS A 10 2.83 38.17 14.85
C CYS A 10 3.59 38.24 13.52
N THR A 11 4.89 38.55 13.58
CA THR A 11 5.80 38.46 12.44
C THR A 11 6.18 37.00 12.21
N ALA A 12 5.86 36.48 11.03
CA ALA A 12 6.31 35.16 10.58
C ALA A 12 7.82 35.16 10.35
N THR A 13 8.53 34.31 11.09
CA THR A 13 9.91 33.91 10.77
C THR A 13 9.96 32.39 10.68
N LEU A 14 10.15 31.92 9.44
CA LEU A 14 10.55 30.56 9.09
C LEU A 14 11.89 30.25 9.79
N ALA A 15 11.94 29.22 10.61
CA ALA A 15 13.17 28.52 10.95
C ALA A 15 12.84 27.04 11.09
N ALA A 16 13.24 26.28 10.07
CA ALA A 16 13.19 24.83 10.04
C ALA A 16 14.18 24.26 11.06
N ALA A 17 13.66 23.55 12.06
CA ALA A 17 14.40 22.56 12.82
C ALA A 17 13.45 21.39 13.06
N GLY A 18 13.69 20.30 12.32
CA GLY A 18 12.92 19.07 12.37
C GLY A 18 12.93 18.48 13.77
N LEU A 19 11.82 18.64 14.48
CA LEU A 19 11.45 17.78 15.60
C LEU A 19 10.93 16.47 14.99
N ALA A 20 11.77 15.43 15.00
CA ALA A 20 11.29 14.07 14.86
C ALA A 20 10.52 13.69 16.14
N SER A 21 9.31 14.22 16.29
CA SER A 21 8.30 13.62 17.13
C SER A 21 7.65 12.51 16.31
N GLY A 22 8.25 11.32 16.33
CA GLY A 22 7.53 10.11 15.97
C GLY A 22 6.33 10.02 16.90
N ALA A 23 5.15 10.37 16.39
CA ALA A 23 3.92 9.96 17.02
C ALA A 23 3.96 8.44 16.99
N ALA A 24 4.20 7.80 18.14
CA ALA A 24 3.85 6.41 18.30
C ALA A 24 2.33 6.34 18.13
N LEU A 25 1.88 6.04 16.91
CA LEU A 25 0.48 5.85 16.58
C LEU A 25 0.07 4.52 17.23
N ALA A 26 -0.35 4.63 18.49
CA ALA A 26 -0.78 3.47 19.27
C ALA A 26 -2.06 2.92 18.65
N GLN A 27 -1.90 1.82 17.92
CA GLN A 27 -2.96 0.93 17.46
C GLN A 27 -3.75 0.42 18.69
N GLN A 28 -5.04 0.77 18.78
CA GLN A 28 -5.90 0.28 19.86
C GLN A 28 -6.33 -1.15 19.55
N SER A 29 -5.82 -2.13 20.29
CA SER A 29 -6.14 -3.54 20.10
C SER A 29 -6.88 -4.13 21.31
N SER A 30 -7.73 -5.11 21.03
CA SER A 30 -8.31 -6.06 21.98
C SER A 30 -8.14 -7.47 21.42
N ALA A 31 -8.46 -8.50 22.21
CA ALA A 31 -8.49 -9.88 21.72
C ALA A 31 -9.46 -10.11 20.55
N ASN A 32 -10.42 -9.19 20.34
CA ASN A 32 -11.50 -9.35 19.38
C ASN A 32 -11.43 -8.39 18.18
N TYR A 33 -10.62 -7.33 18.24
CA TYR A 33 -10.46 -6.38 17.14
C TYR A 33 -9.30 -5.42 17.39
N THR A 34 -8.83 -4.79 16.30
CA THR A 34 -7.81 -3.75 16.36
C THR A 34 -8.16 -2.55 15.49
N ILE A 35 -8.13 -1.34 16.06
CA ILE A 35 -8.39 -0.07 15.37
C ILE A 35 -7.05 0.51 14.91
N LYS A 36 -6.87 0.62 13.59
CA LYS A 36 -5.76 1.36 12.95
C LYS A 36 -6.17 2.83 12.74
N TRP A 37 -5.19 3.73 12.74
CA TRP A 37 -5.38 5.18 12.87
C TRP A 37 -5.84 5.90 11.59
N ASP A 38 -5.96 5.19 10.48
CA ASP A 38 -5.87 5.70 9.11
C ASP A 38 -7.20 5.72 8.34
N VAL A 39 -8.35 5.86 9.00
CA VAL A 39 -9.68 5.74 8.35
C VAL A 39 -10.50 7.04 8.39
N VAL A 40 -10.67 7.67 7.23
CA VAL A 40 -11.76 8.61 6.88
C VAL A 40 -12.12 8.40 5.40
N ASP A 41 -13.34 8.00 5.04
CA ASP A 41 -13.84 8.09 3.65
C ASP A 41 -15.37 8.32 3.52
N SER A 42 -15.71 9.23 2.61
CA SER A 42 -16.94 9.90 2.15
C SER A 42 -18.12 9.05 1.63
N GLY A 43 -18.49 7.97 2.32
CA GLY A 43 -19.45 6.99 1.80
C GLY A 43 -20.93 7.04 2.24
N GLY A 44 -21.39 7.96 3.09
CA GLY A 44 -22.79 7.97 3.53
C GLY A 44 -23.65 8.94 2.73
N GLY A 45 -24.67 8.40 2.07
CA GLY A 45 -25.72 9.20 1.44
C GLY A 45 -26.44 10.12 2.44
N PHE A 46 -27.17 11.08 1.91
CA PHE A 46 -27.93 12.07 2.69
C PHE A 46 -29.02 11.38 3.52
N THR A 47 -28.88 11.37 4.86
CA THR A 47 -29.96 10.93 5.77
C THR A 47 -30.55 12.14 6.48
N SER A 48 -31.86 12.35 6.34
CA SER A 48 -32.55 13.48 6.95
C SER A 48 -33.73 13.04 7.81
N SER A 49 -33.88 13.68 8.97
CA SER A 49 -35.06 13.65 9.85
C SER A 49 -35.58 15.07 10.07
N THR A 50 -36.73 15.23 10.71
CA THR A 50 -37.30 16.52 11.10
C THR A 50 -36.39 17.35 12.01
N ASN A 51 -35.45 16.71 12.72
CA ASN A 51 -34.62 17.33 13.77
C ASN A 51 -33.10 17.27 13.51
N TYR A 52 -32.64 16.58 12.47
CA TYR A 52 -31.23 16.58 12.08
C TYR A 52 -31.05 16.13 10.63
N GLN A 53 -29.97 16.59 10.02
CA GLN A 53 -29.42 16.07 8.77
C GLN A 53 -28.04 15.49 9.09
N LEU A 54 -27.82 14.25 8.66
CA LEU A 54 -26.55 13.56 8.78
C LEU A 54 -25.95 13.39 7.37
N THR A 55 -24.85 14.08 7.14
CA THR A 55 -23.86 13.75 6.11
C THR A 55 -22.78 12.96 6.83
N ASP A 56 -22.79 11.64 6.68
CA ASP A 56 -21.83 10.79 7.39
C ASP A 56 -21.06 9.91 6.42
N SER A 57 -19.98 9.32 6.88
CA SER A 57 -19.11 8.41 6.13
C SER A 57 -19.14 7.06 6.84
N VAL A 58 -20.06 6.18 6.42
CA VAL A 58 -20.23 4.87 7.06
C VAL A 58 -19.30 3.85 6.40
N GLY A 59 -18.29 3.38 7.14
CA GLY A 59 -17.49 2.21 6.79
C GLY A 59 -18.32 0.92 6.76
N GLN A 60 -17.72 -0.17 6.32
CA GLN A 60 -18.37 -1.48 6.10
C GLN A 60 -18.90 -2.10 7.42
N GLN A 61 -20.18 -2.49 7.47
CA GLN A 61 -20.88 -2.95 8.68
C GLN A 61 -20.09 -3.99 9.49
N ALA A 62 -19.66 -3.62 10.69
CA ALA A 62 -18.94 -4.53 11.60
C ALA A 62 -19.41 -4.46 13.06
N ILE A 63 -20.14 -3.41 13.44
CA ILE A 63 -20.53 -3.13 14.84
C ILE A 63 -22.06 -3.25 15.03
N GLY A 64 -22.76 -3.71 14.00
CA GLY A 64 -24.21 -3.89 13.99
C GLY A 64 -24.98 -2.63 13.60
N ILE A 65 -26.31 -2.74 13.64
CA ILE A 65 -27.25 -1.68 13.28
C ILE A 65 -27.81 -1.09 14.57
N ALA A 66 -27.54 0.19 14.82
CA ALA A 66 -28.32 0.96 15.78
C ALA A 66 -29.58 1.47 15.09
N SER A 67 -30.75 1.01 15.53
CA SER A 67 -32.03 1.37 14.90
C SER A 67 -33.00 2.00 15.89
N SER A 68 -33.80 2.95 15.40
CA SER A 68 -34.97 3.51 16.06
C SER A 68 -36.13 3.59 15.07
N THR A 69 -37.32 4.00 15.52
CA THR A 69 -38.46 4.27 14.63
C THR A 69 -38.21 5.37 13.59
N ASN A 70 -37.20 6.21 13.79
CA ASN A 70 -36.95 7.38 12.95
C ASN A 70 -35.59 7.34 12.22
N TYR A 71 -34.73 6.36 12.52
CA TYR A 71 -33.43 6.23 11.86
C TYR A 71 -32.82 4.84 11.99
N GLN A 72 -31.95 4.52 11.03
CA GLN A 72 -31.00 3.42 11.11
C GLN A 72 -29.58 4.01 10.98
N LEU A 73 -28.72 3.66 11.93
CA LEU A 73 -27.30 3.94 11.91
C LEU A 73 -26.58 2.60 11.73
N SER A 74 -25.81 2.48 10.67
CA SER A 74 -24.89 1.35 10.47
C SER A 74 -23.47 1.86 10.71
N ALA A 75 -22.77 1.28 11.67
CA ALA A 75 -21.38 1.62 11.94
C ALA A 75 -20.46 0.51 11.43
N GLY A 76 -19.35 0.91 10.83
CA GLY A 76 -18.43 0.01 10.18
C GLY A 76 -17.06 0.63 9.94
N PHE A 77 -16.08 -0.20 9.58
CA PHE A 77 -14.74 0.26 9.24
C PHE A 77 -14.48 0.03 7.74
N PHE A 78 -13.72 0.93 7.13
CA PHE A 78 -13.18 0.67 5.80
C PHE A 78 -12.01 -0.31 5.95
N SER A 79 -12.17 -1.52 5.41
CA SER A 79 -11.06 -2.45 5.21
C SER A 79 -10.77 -2.47 3.73
N PRO A 80 -9.73 -1.76 3.27
CA PRO A 80 -9.22 -1.98 1.93
C PRO A 80 -8.93 -3.47 1.74
N PRO A 81 -9.17 -4.02 0.54
CA PRO A 81 -8.78 -5.38 0.25
C PRO A 81 -7.26 -5.53 0.36
N ASP A 82 -6.89 -6.75 0.71
CA ASP A 82 -5.55 -7.33 0.72
C ASP A 82 -5.80 -8.71 0.11
N THR A 83 -5.64 -8.78 -1.21
CA THR A 83 -6.15 -9.87 -2.05
C THR A 83 -5.30 -11.13 -1.89
N ASP A 84 -3.99 -10.98 -1.73
CA ASP A 84 -3.03 -12.06 -1.58
C ASP A 84 -2.74 -12.40 -0.10
N THR A 85 -3.18 -11.57 0.84
CA THR A 85 -3.06 -11.73 2.29
C THR A 85 -1.65 -11.56 2.84
N ASP A 86 -0.83 -10.72 2.21
CA ASP A 86 0.56 -10.46 2.57
C ASP A 86 0.75 -9.35 3.62
N THR A 87 -0.35 -8.74 4.07
CA THR A 87 -0.45 -7.61 5.03
C THR A 87 -0.25 -6.21 4.45
N VAL A 88 0.05 -6.10 3.15
CA VAL A 88 -0.01 -4.89 2.34
C VAL A 88 -1.38 -4.85 1.67
N ARG A 89 -1.95 -3.66 1.56
CA ARG A 89 -3.28 -3.52 0.96
C ARG A 89 -3.12 -3.30 -0.53
N ASP A 90 -4.05 -3.78 -1.33
CA ASP A 90 -3.95 -3.80 -2.80
C ASP A 90 -3.51 -2.44 -3.39
N PHE A 91 -3.98 -1.30 -2.88
CA PHE A 91 -3.64 0.03 -3.42
C PHE A 91 -2.24 0.55 -3.03
N LEU A 92 -1.51 -0.17 -2.17
CA LEU A 92 -0.12 0.10 -1.77
C LEU A 92 0.81 -1.07 -2.11
N ASP A 93 0.27 -2.10 -2.75
CA ASP A 93 0.93 -3.37 -2.98
C ASP A 93 1.51 -3.41 -4.40
N ASN A 94 2.80 -3.70 -4.52
CA ASN A 94 3.48 -3.83 -5.80
C ASN A 94 3.28 -5.20 -6.48
N CYS A 95 2.65 -6.18 -5.80
CA CYS A 95 2.25 -7.48 -6.33
C CYS A 95 0.93 -7.99 -5.73
N THR A 96 -0.18 -7.34 -6.10
CA THR A 96 -1.56 -7.57 -5.56
C THR A 96 -2.12 -9.00 -5.57
N LEU A 97 -1.44 -9.96 -6.20
CA LEU A 97 -1.85 -11.37 -6.27
C LEU A 97 -0.80 -12.35 -5.74
N ASP A 98 0.41 -11.89 -5.41
CA ASP A 98 1.56 -12.73 -5.08
C ASP A 98 2.21 -12.26 -3.77
N ILE A 99 2.08 -13.08 -2.73
CA ILE A 99 2.51 -12.76 -1.35
C ILE A 99 3.97 -12.31 -1.28
N ASN A 100 4.18 -10.99 -1.09
CA ASN A 100 5.50 -10.38 -0.93
C ASN A 100 5.51 -9.26 0.15
N PRO A 101 5.44 -9.62 1.45
CA PRO A 101 5.33 -8.64 2.54
C PRO A 101 6.50 -7.64 2.65
N ASP A 102 7.65 -7.96 2.04
CA ASP A 102 8.83 -7.10 1.97
C ASP A 102 8.80 -6.10 0.83
N GLN A 103 7.86 -6.26 -0.12
CA GLN A 103 7.59 -5.36 -1.25
C GLN A 103 8.87 -5.06 -2.04
N LEU A 104 9.70 -6.08 -2.26
CA LEU A 104 10.93 -5.94 -3.02
C LEU A 104 10.61 -5.48 -4.45
N ASP A 105 11.16 -4.32 -4.83
CA ASP A 105 11.10 -3.73 -6.18
C ASP A 105 12.45 -3.07 -6.43
N THR A 106 13.30 -3.77 -7.18
CA THR A 106 14.70 -3.38 -7.32
C THR A 106 14.93 -2.34 -8.41
N ASN A 107 14.10 -2.35 -9.46
CA ASN A 107 14.18 -1.39 -10.56
C ASN A 107 13.36 -0.11 -10.29
N SER A 108 12.51 -0.11 -9.25
CA SER A 108 11.66 0.99 -8.80
C SER A 108 10.64 1.45 -9.85
N ASP A 109 10.11 0.54 -10.65
CA ASP A 109 9.08 0.82 -11.64
C ASP A 109 7.64 0.66 -11.11
N GLY A 110 7.50 0.18 -9.87
CA GLY A 110 6.23 -0.01 -9.20
C GLY A 110 5.66 -1.42 -9.31
N TYR A 111 6.30 -2.33 -10.05
CA TYR A 111 6.02 -3.76 -9.98
C TYR A 111 7.02 -4.43 -9.04
N GLY A 112 6.53 -5.31 -8.16
CA GLY A 112 7.44 -6.05 -7.28
C GLY A 112 8.18 -7.13 -8.04
N ASN A 113 9.44 -7.39 -7.66
CA ASN A 113 10.29 -8.44 -8.26
C ASN A 113 9.51 -9.76 -8.45
N LEU A 114 8.68 -10.15 -7.47
CA LEU A 114 7.96 -11.43 -7.46
C LEU A 114 6.95 -11.58 -8.62
N CYS A 115 6.33 -10.48 -9.03
CA CYS A 115 5.33 -10.42 -10.09
C CYS A 115 5.84 -9.67 -11.33
N ASP A 116 7.11 -9.27 -11.35
CA ASP A 116 7.77 -8.60 -12.46
C ASP A 116 8.83 -9.50 -13.10
N ALA A 117 8.48 -10.12 -14.23
CA ALA A 117 9.44 -10.83 -15.06
C ALA A 117 9.78 -10.08 -16.37
N ASP A 118 9.40 -8.80 -16.46
CA ASP A 118 9.67 -7.90 -17.59
C ASP A 118 11.02 -7.22 -17.41
N LEU A 119 12.09 -8.02 -17.52
CA LEU A 119 13.47 -7.62 -17.20
C LEU A 119 14.07 -6.56 -18.16
N ASN A 120 13.35 -6.18 -19.21
CA ASN A 120 13.72 -5.11 -20.12
C ASN A 120 12.76 -3.89 -20.08
N ASN A 121 11.73 -3.96 -19.23
CA ASN A 121 10.68 -2.96 -19.01
C ASN A 121 9.98 -2.54 -20.32
N ASP A 122 9.66 -3.50 -21.19
CA ASP A 122 8.90 -3.29 -22.45
C ASP A 122 7.39 -3.61 -22.33
N LEU A 123 6.93 -3.88 -21.10
CA LEU A 123 5.59 -4.26 -20.68
C LEU A 123 5.14 -5.63 -21.22
N THR A 124 6.06 -6.45 -21.73
CA THR A 124 5.73 -7.75 -22.32
C THR A 124 6.77 -8.81 -21.96
N ILE A 125 6.37 -9.76 -21.13
CA ILE A 125 7.23 -10.87 -20.72
C ILE A 125 7.38 -11.85 -21.89
N ASN A 126 8.55 -11.90 -22.50
CA ASN A 126 8.81 -12.66 -23.72
C ASN A 126 10.23 -13.27 -23.76
N PHE A 127 10.67 -13.66 -24.97
CA PHE A 127 11.96 -14.34 -25.15
C PHE A 127 13.16 -13.42 -24.91
N LEU A 128 12.98 -12.11 -25.03
CA LEU A 128 14.01 -11.13 -24.71
C LEU A 128 14.31 -11.14 -23.21
N ASP A 129 13.31 -11.22 -22.35
CA ASP A 129 13.46 -11.30 -20.89
C ASP A 129 14.10 -12.62 -20.48
N LEU A 130 13.68 -13.73 -21.11
CA LEU A 130 14.35 -15.02 -20.91
C LEU A 130 15.83 -14.98 -21.30
N THR A 131 16.19 -14.18 -22.30
CA THR A 131 17.60 -14.00 -22.68
C THR A 131 18.36 -13.24 -21.60
N ILE A 132 17.75 -12.24 -20.97
CA ILE A 132 18.32 -11.50 -19.84
C ILE A 132 18.52 -12.44 -18.64
N LEU A 133 17.49 -13.18 -18.24
CA LEU A 133 17.56 -14.14 -17.15
C LEU A 133 18.62 -15.21 -17.39
N LYS A 134 18.68 -15.77 -18.61
CA LYS A 134 19.66 -16.79 -18.99
C LYS A 134 21.10 -16.29 -18.85
N ASN A 135 21.36 -15.01 -19.13
CA ASN A 135 22.71 -14.46 -19.04
C ASN A 135 23.20 -14.35 -17.59
N ALA A 136 22.30 -14.26 -16.62
CA ALA A 136 22.60 -14.23 -15.19
C ALA A 136 22.36 -15.57 -14.47
N PHE A 137 22.00 -16.63 -15.20
CA PHE A 137 21.67 -17.92 -14.59
C PHE A 137 22.86 -18.51 -13.80
N PHE A 138 22.60 -18.97 -12.57
CA PHE A 138 23.59 -19.39 -11.56
C PHE A 138 24.46 -18.29 -10.94
N THR A 139 24.14 -17.01 -11.17
CA THR A 139 24.76 -15.92 -10.42
C THR A 139 24.12 -15.80 -9.03
N ASN A 140 24.83 -15.15 -8.11
CA ASN A 140 24.38 -14.84 -6.76
C ASN A 140 24.94 -13.50 -6.31
N THR A 141 24.55 -13.02 -5.14
CA THR A 141 25.00 -11.74 -4.54
C THR A 141 26.52 -11.47 -4.53
N SER A 142 27.37 -12.50 -4.68
CA SER A 142 28.84 -12.36 -4.76
C SER A 142 29.40 -12.39 -6.19
N SER A 143 28.55 -12.60 -7.19
CA SER A 143 28.94 -12.70 -8.60
C SER A 143 29.01 -11.30 -9.24
N PRO A 144 29.99 -11.03 -10.12
CA PRO A 144 30.15 -9.71 -10.74
C PRO A 144 29.00 -9.34 -11.68
N ASP A 145 28.35 -10.35 -12.26
CA ASP A 145 27.24 -10.18 -13.22
C ASP A 145 25.87 -10.39 -12.55
N TRP A 146 25.81 -10.43 -11.22
CA TRP A 146 24.54 -10.57 -10.52
C TRP A 146 23.75 -9.27 -10.61
N ASN A 147 22.49 -9.41 -11.01
CA ASN A 147 21.51 -8.33 -11.02
C ASN A 147 20.36 -8.73 -10.07
N PRO A 148 20.10 -7.95 -9.01
CA PRO A 148 19.01 -8.22 -8.07
C PRO A 148 17.61 -8.21 -8.71
N ASP A 149 17.44 -7.51 -9.83
CA ASP A 149 16.16 -7.49 -10.57
C ASP A 149 15.83 -8.85 -11.21
N ILE A 150 16.86 -9.63 -11.56
CA ILE A 150 16.71 -10.97 -12.16
C ILE A 150 16.46 -12.04 -11.08
N ASP A 151 16.79 -11.73 -9.83
CA ASP A 151 16.48 -12.52 -8.63
C ASP A 151 15.03 -12.24 -8.21
N ILE A 152 14.10 -12.81 -8.98
CA ILE A 152 12.65 -12.57 -8.93
C ILE A 152 12.08 -12.94 -7.56
N ASN A 153 12.56 -14.02 -6.95
CA ASN A 153 12.08 -14.44 -5.63
C ASN A 153 12.89 -13.83 -4.46
N GLY A 154 13.91 -13.03 -4.74
CA GLY A 154 14.75 -12.35 -3.75
C GLY A 154 15.57 -13.28 -2.85
N ASP A 155 15.87 -14.51 -3.28
CA ASP A 155 16.58 -15.50 -2.46
C ASP A 155 18.11 -15.36 -2.47
N GLY A 156 18.62 -14.44 -3.28
CA GLY A 156 20.04 -14.14 -3.45
C GLY A 156 20.72 -14.93 -4.57
N PHE A 157 19.98 -15.77 -5.31
CA PHE A 157 20.49 -16.65 -6.35
C PHE A 157 19.58 -16.67 -7.58
N VAL A 158 20.11 -16.28 -8.74
CA VAL A 158 19.37 -16.46 -10.00
C VAL A 158 19.45 -17.93 -10.42
N ASN A 159 18.32 -18.65 -10.33
CA ASN A 159 18.26 -20.08 -10.54
C ASN A 159 16.92 -20.55 -11.14
N PHE A 160 16.60 -21.84 -11.00
CA PHE A 160 15.37 -22.42 -11.55
C PHE A 160 14.10 -21.90 -10.87
N ALA A 161 14.20 -21.36 -9.64
CA ALA A 161 13.10 -20.69 -8.96
C ALA A 161 12.66 -19.46 -9.76
N ASP A 162 13.58 -18.56 -10.12
CA ASP A 162 13.29 -17.36 -10.92
C ASP A 162 12.74 -17.72 -12.30
N LEU A 163 13.34 -18.73 -12.94
CA LEU A 163 12.84 -19.23 -14.21
C LEU A 163 11.41 -19.79 -14.08
N SER A 164 11.03 -20.33 -12.93
CA SER A 164 9.69 -20.85 -12.70
C SER A 164 8.66 -19.73 -12.59
N PHE A 165 8.98 -18.62 -11.94
CA PHE A 165 8.14 -17.42 -11.90
C PHE A 165 7.98 -16.81 -13.29
N MET A 166 9.09 -16.58 -14.02
CA MET A 166 9.05 -16.08 -15.39
C MET A 166 8.22 -16.96 -16.32
N LYS A 167 8.31 -18.29 -16.18
CA LYS A 167 7.54 -19.22 -17.00
C LYS A 167 6.03 -19.09 -16.78
N LEU A 168 5.59 -18.76 -15.56
CA LEU A 168 4.18 -18.57 -15.25
C LEU A 168 3.62 -17.28 -15.84
N ALA A 169 4.47 -16.26 -15.98
CA ALA A 169 4.10 -14.93 -16.49
C ALA A 169 4.33 -14.74 -18.00
N PHE A 170 4.92 -15.72 -18.69
CA PHE A 170 5.29 -15.63 -20.10
C PHE A 170 4.10 -15.26 -21.01
N PHE A 171 4.31 -14.32 -21.93
CA PHE A 171 3.32 -13.65 -22.79
C PHE A 171 2.33 -12.73 -22.07
N GLY A 172 2.50 -12.49 -20.77
CA GLY A 172 1.75 -11.52 -19.99
C GLY A 172 2.48 -10.18 -19.80
N PRO A 173 1.79 -9.17 -19.26
CA PRO A 173 2.42 -7.98 -18.71
C PRO A 173 3.04 -8.27 -17.32
N PRO A 174 3.89 -7.38 -16.78
CA PRO A 174 4.28 -7.41 -15.37
C PRO A 174 3.09 -7.13 -14.44
N GLY A 175 3.23 -7.53 -13.18
CA GLY A 175 2.22 -7.35 -12.14
C GLY A 175 1.17 -8.45 -12.10
N PRO A 176 -0.06 -8.16 -11.60
CA PRO A 176 -0.62 -6.84 -11.33
C PRO A 176 -0.09 -6.14 -10.07
N SER A 177 0.06 -4.81 -10.16
CA SER A 177 0.46 -3.90 -9.08
C SER A 177 -0.62 -2.85 -8.83
N GLY A 178 -0.79 -2.42 -7.58
CA GLY A 178 -1.63 -1.29 -7.21
C GLY A 178 -0.89 0.04 -7.08
N ILE A 179 0.43 0.05 -7.25
CA ILE A 179 1.26 1.26 -7.22
C ILE A 179 1.90 1.60 -8.57
N ALA A 180 1.97 0.64 -9.50
CA ALA A 180 2.49 0.87 -10.84
C ALA A 180 1.61 1.87 -11.64
N PRO A 181 2.21 2.73 -12.49
CA PRO A 181 1.54 3.82 -13.21
C PRO A 181 0.67 3.41 -14.40
#